data_AF-A0A5N0VKJ8-F1
#
_entry.id   AF-A0A5N0VKJ8-F1
#
_cell.length_a   1.000
_cell.length_b   1.000
_cell.length_c   1.000
_cell.angle_alpha   90.00
_cell.angle_beta   90.00
_cell.angle_gamma   90.00
#
_symmetry.space_group_name_H-M   'P 1'
#
loop_
_entity.id
_entity.type
_entity.pdbx_description
1 polymer ?
#
loop_
_entity_poly.entity_id
_entity_poly.type
_entity_poly.pdbx_seq_one_letter_code
_entity_poly.pdbx_strand_id
1 'polypeptide(L)'
;MYLIGGRRVTVADLLEAGLIKAGTKLRFKRNRIGVTYDATVTDKGRIRLEPDGEEFRSPSRAAMVAAGMRAVDGWHAWLVVDQDRLLDAVRQELLDRAISTAAAAAYRQSEDTARQRIHERLRQARARADEHNPERISVRQLLELWGATDRGDQVSQIEADLANHGLMTSPSFRAVTLDTVVSLTTPPDDEEAPPAAETSEIEDLPVGEDYEGGSDLNVRLTLGNLSPLAGVESVSPNSTLEEAITKMLLNDYSQLAVLNGPRTLRGAVTWRSIVQAMHQKSDASIADAIDSHVEVAKYDRDLFEVLPTLQQREFVFVLDESNEVKGIVTTSDVAQRYGEMATPFFQLGELDQTLRWILSRALDVPTVQPLCGRPITSFDQLSFGDYQRILENRKVWRKLGWPLDRQPFITRLEKIRLIRNKVMHFHPDPVPEDAIDMLRNFNSVLHQYRDPA
;
A
#
# COMPACT_ATOMS: atom_id res chain seq x y z
N MET A 1 -21.02 -6.37 -1.31
CA MET A 1 -21.59 -5.34 -2.20
C MET A 1 -21.57 -4.04 -1.42
N TYR A 2 -20.75 -3.09 -1.85
CA TYR A 2 -20.30 -1.92 -1.08
C TYR A 2 -21.20 -0.69 -1.28
N LEU A 3 -20.96 0.39 -0.51
CA LEU A 3 -21.73 1.65 -0.51
C LEU A 3 -22.17 2.11 -1.91
N ILE A 4 -21.24 2.08 -2.88
CA ILE A 4 -21.52 2.20 -4.31
C ILE A 4 -20.73 1.14 -5.07
N GLY A 5 -20.91 -0.15 -4.74
CA GLY A 5 -20.24 -1.24 -5.48
C GLY A 5 -18.70 -1.21 -5.47
N GLY A 6 -18.07 -0.41 -4.59
CA GLY A 6 -16.62 -0.31 -4.42
C GLY A 6 -15.98 0.72 -5.35
N ARG A 7 -16.80 1.54 -6.02
CA ARG A 7 -16.35 2.63 -6.90
C ARG A 7 -16.55 3.99 -6.25
N ARG A 8 -15.84 4.99 -6.78
CA ARG A 8 -15.98 6.40 -6.39
C ARG A 8 -17.35 6.95 -6.81
N VAL A 9 -17.91 7.83 -5.98
CA VAL A 9 -19.12 8.61 -6.29
C VAL A 9 -18.80 9.58 -7.41
N THR A 10 -19.72 9.71 -8.37
CA THR A 10 -19.65 10.64 -9.50
C THR A 10 -20.81 11.63 -9.46
N VAL A 11 -20.71 12.72 -10.22
CA VAL A 11 -21.82 13.68 -10.37
C VAL A 11 -23.05 13.03 -11.01
N ALA A 12 -22.85 12.04 -11.88
CA ALA A 12 -23.95 11.24 -12.45
C ALA A 12 -24.73 10.47 -11.37
N ASP A 13 -24.07 9.97 -10.33
CA ASP A 13 -24.75 9.28 -9.22
C ASP A 13 -25.66 10.23 -8.43
N LEU A 14 -25.24 11.50 -8.26
CA LEU A 14 -26.07 12.52 -7.61
C LEU A 14 -27.31 12.88 -8.46
N LEU A 15 -27.16 12.91 -9.79
CA LEU A 15 -28.26 13.15 -10.73
C LEU A 15 -29.24 11.98 -10.75
N GLU A 16 -28.74 10.74 -10.82
CA GLU A 16 -29.56 9.53 -10.80
C GLU A 16 -30.35 9.38 -9.49
N ALA A 17 -29.74 9.74 -8.36
CA ALA A 17 -30.40 9.78 -7.06
C ALA A 17 -31.37 10.96 -6.87
N GLY A 18 -31.47 11.86 -7.85
CA GLY A 18 -32.36 13.03 -7.83
C GLY A 18 -31.94 14.13 -6.83
N LEU A 19 -30.69 14.09 -6.35
CA LEU A 19 -30.14 15.10 -5.43
C LEU A 19 -29.78 16.41 -6.13
N ILE A 20 -29.48 16.33 -7.43
CA ILE A 20 -29.28 17.45 -8.35
C ILE A 20 -30.01 17.18 -9.67
N LYS A 21 -30.18 18.19 -10.52
CA LYS A 21 -30.87 18.07 -11.81
C LYS A 21 -29.96 18.51 -12.95
N ALA A 22 -30.25 18.04 -14.15
CA ALA A 22 -29.64 18.62 -15.35
C ALA A 22 -29.96 20.13 -15.40
N GLY A 23 -28.95 20.95 -15.69
CA GLY A 23 -29.01 22.40 -15.65
C GLY A 23 -28.76 23.03 -14.28
N THR A 24 -28.52 22.24 -13.21
CA THR A 24 -28.11 22.78 -11.92
C THR A 24 -26.84 23.61 -12.07
N LYS A 25 -26.87 24.83 -11.55
CA LYS A 25 -25.73 25.76 -11.59
C LYS A 25 -24.77 25.47 -10.45
N LEU A 26 -23.49 25.38 -10.79
CA LEU A 26 -22.38 25.23 -9.88
C LEU A 26 -21.55 26.50 -9.89
N ARG A 27 -21.03 26.89 -8.73
CA ARG A 27 -20.21 28.09 -8.57
C ARG A 27 -18.99 27.81 -7.72
N PHE A 28 -17.82 28.16 -8.22
CA PHE A 28 -16.56 28.10 -7.49
C PHE A 28 -16.05 29.52 -7.26
N LYS A 29 -15.95 29.94 -5.99
CA LYS A 29 -15.45 31.27 -5.60
C LYS A 29 -14.05 31.18 -5.02
N ARG A 30 -13.09 31.89 -5.61
CA ARG A 30 -11.74 32.07 -5.04
C ARG A 30 -11.68 33.40 -4.30
N ASN A 31 -12.10 33.39 -3.04
CA ASN A 31 -12.25 34.60 -2.21
C ASN A 31 -10.99 35.46 -2.08
N ARG A 32 -9.78 34.85 -2.08
CA ARG A 32 -8.51 35.59 -1.97
C ARG A 32 -8.21 36.48 -3.17
N ILE A 33 -8.56 36.03 -4.38
CA ILE A 33 -8.33 36.76 -5.64
C ILE A 33 -9.60 37.41 -6.20
N GLY A 34 -10.76 37.20 -5.55
CA GLY A 34 -12.04 37.78 -5.95
C GLY A 34 -12.64 37.20 -7.24
N VAL A 35 -12.11 36.10 -7.77
CA VAL A 35 -12.57 35.47 -9.01
C VAL A 35 -13.64 34.41 -8.74
N THR A 36 -14.64 34.34 -9.61
CA THR A 36 -15.71 33.34 -9.54
C THR A 36 -15.80 32.63 -10.88
N TYR A 37 -15.91 31.30 -10.83
CA TYR A 37 -16.13 30.44 -11.98
C TYR A 37 -17.52 29.83 -11.87
N ASP A 38 -18.28 29.83 -12.96
CA ASP A 38 -19.61 29.24 -13.04
C ASP A 38 -19.56 28.01 -13.97
N ALA A 39 -20.36 27.01 -13.63
CA ALA A 39 -20.50 25.77 -14.39
C ALA A 39 -21.93 25.23 -14.31
N THR A 40 -22.29 24.31 -15.20
CA THR A 40 -23.61 23.68 -15.22
C THR A 40 -23.50 22.15 -15.26
N VAL A 41 -24.43 21.46 -14.60
CA VAL A 41 -24.52 19.99 -14.64
C VAL A 41 -25.27 19.56 -15.90
N THR A 42 -24.68 18.68 -16.72
CA THR A 42 -25.32 18.17 -17.94
C THR A 42 -26.31 17.04 -17.66
N ASP A 43 -27.10 16.66 -18.65
CA ASP A 43 -28.01 15.51 -18.61
C ASP A 43 -27.32 14.16 -18.38
N LYS A 44 -26.04 14.06 -18.77
CA LYS A 44 -25.17 12.91 -18.53
C LYS A 44 -24.44 12.95 -17.18
N GLY A 45 -24.74 13.93 -16.33
CA GLY A 45 -24.07 14.11 -15.04
C GLY A 45 -22.60 14.51 -15.16
N ARG A 46 -22.25 15.31 -16.18
CA ARG A 46 -20.93 15.96 -16.30
C ARG A 46 -21.01 17.42 -15.85
N ILE A 47 -19.87 18.03 -15.55
CA ILE A 47 -19.77 19.47 -15.27
C ILE A 47 -19.30 20.17 -16.54
N ARG A 48 -20.09 21.11 -17.04
CA ARG A 48 -19.76 21.98 -18.17
C ARG A 48 -19.33 23.36 -17.66
N LEU A 49 -18.12 23.80 -17.99
CA LEU A 49 -17.62 25.13 -17.61
C LEU A 49 -18.22 26.22 -18.51
N GLU A 50 -18.49 27.40 -17.93
CA GLU A 50 -18.94 28.59 -18.67
C GLU A 50 -17.81 29.64 -18.69
N PRO A 51 -17.50 30.30 -19.83
CA PRO A 51 -18.18 30.24 -21.14
C PRO A 51 -17.60 29.22 -22.14
N ASP A 52 -16.48 28.57 -21.82
CA ASP A 52 -15.72 27.73 -22.79
C ASP A 52 -16.47 26.46 -23.23
N GLY A 53 -17.47 26.02 -22.44
CA GLY A 53 -18.33 24.90 -22.78
C GLY A 53 -17.69 23.52 -22.62
N GLU A 54 -16.45 23.43 -22.13
CA GLU A 54 -15.76 22.17 -21.89
C GLU A 54 -16.45 21.32 -20.81
N GLU A 55 -16.54 20.01 -21.05
CA GLU A 55 -17.23 19.07 -20.17
C GLU A 55 -16.29 18.08 -19.48
N PHE A 56 -16.44 17.95 -18.16
CA PHE A 56 -15.64 17.07 -17.33
C PHE A 56 -16.51 16.11 -16.53
N ARG A 57 -16.06 14.85 -16.41
CA ARG A 57 -16.69 13.86 -15.52
C ARG A 57 -16.36 14.11 -14.04
N SER A 58 -15.14 14.62 -13.77
CA SER A 58 -14.62 14.82 -12.43
C SER A 58 -14.79 16.27 -11.97
N PRO A 59 -15.36 16.53 -10.77
CA PRO A 59 -15.40 17.85 -10.16
C PRO A 59 -14.03 18.49 -10.00
N SER A 60 -13.02 17.71 -9.63
CA SER A 60 -11.65 18.20 -9.41
C SER A 60 -11.01 18.66 -10.72
N ARG A 61 -11.18 17.90 -11.82
CA ARG A 61 -10.66 18.30 -13.13
C ARG A 61 -11.34 19.56 -13.64
N ALA A 62 -12.66 19.68 -13.46
CA ALA A 62 -13.39 20.91 -13.81
C ALA A 62 -12.86 22.12 -13.04
N ALA A 63 -12.60 21.97 -11.73
CA ALA A 63 -12.07 23.04 -10.90
C ALA A 63 -10.62 23.41 -11.25
N MET A 64 -9.76 22.41 -11.53
CA MET A 64 -8.39 22.63 -11.99
C MET A 64 -8.34 23.45 -13.28
N VAL A 65 -9.12 23.06 -14.29
CA VAL A 65 -9.15 23.74 -15.58
C VAL A 65 -9.71 25.15 -15.43
N ALA A 66 -10.83 25.30 -14.70
CA ALA A 66 -11.42 26.62 -14.45
C ALA A 66 -10.44 27.58 -13.75
N ALA A 67 -9.73 27.11 -12.72
CA ALA A 67 -8.85 27.96 -11.91
C ALA A 67 -7.39 28.01 -12.38
N GLY A 68 -7.01 27.24 -13.41
CA GLY A 68 -5.62 27.12 -13.86
C GLY A 68 -4.69 26.51 -12.80
N MET A 69 -5.19 25.59 -11.99
CA MET A 69 -4.47 25.00 -10.84
C MET A 69 -4.04 23.56 -11.15
N ARG A 70 -2.94 23.13 -10.52
CA ARG A 70 -2.41 21.77 -10.70
C ARG A 70 -3.27 20.71 -10.02
N ALA A 71 -3.88 21.04 -8.88
CA ALA A 71 -4.78 20.18 -8.11
C ALA A 71 -5.78 21.03 -7.33
N VAL A 72 -7.05 20.59 -7.29
CA VAL A 72 -8.13 21.21 -6.50
C VAL A 72 -9.09 20.10 -6.02
N ASP A 73 -9.53 20.13 -4.76
CA ASP A 73 -10.65 19.31 -4.31
C ASP A 73 -11.98 19.87 -4.87
N GLY A 74 -12.37 19.38 -6.05
CA GLY A 74 -13.56 19.86 -6.73
C GLY A 74 -14.86 19.64 -5.96
N TRP A 75 -14.94 18.66 -5.06
CA TRP A 75 -16.13 18.44 -4.25
C TRP A 75 -16.36 19.56 -3.24
N HIS A 76 -15.28 20.19 -2.77
CA HIS A 76 -15.30 21.34 -1.87
C HIS A 76 -15.18 22.69 -2.58
N ALA A 77 -14.75 22.70 -3.85
CA ALA A 77 -14.68 23.91 -4.66
C ALA A 77 -16.06 24.36 -5.18
N TRP A 78 -16.90 23.41 -5.62
CA TRP A 78 -18.17 23.71 -6.28
C TRP A 78 -19.33 23.86 -5.29
N LEU A 79 -19.94 25.03 -5.24
CA LEU A 79 -21.20 25.32 -4.56
C LEU A 79 -22.38 25.06 -5.49
N VAL A 80 -23.37 24.28 -5.04
CA VAL A 80 -24.65 24.11 -5.73
C VAL A 80 -25.52 25.34 -5.47
N VAL A 81 -25.63 26.22 -6.47
CA VAL A 81 -26.21 27.57 -6.30
C VAL A 81 -27.65 27.53 -5.79
N ASP A 82 -28.46 26.62 -6.28
CA ASP A 82 -29.89 26.54 -5.94
C ASP A 82 -30.14 26.01 -4.51
N GLN A 83 -29.17 25.31 -3.93
CA GLN A 83 -29.28 24.65 -2.62
C GLN A 83 -28.41 25.31 -1.54
N ASP A 84 -27.58 26.29 -1.93
CA ASP A 84 -26.60 26.98 -1.08
C ASP A 84 -25.73 26.03 -0.22
N ARG A 85 -25.27 24.93 -0.83
CA ARG A 85 -24.39 23.95 -0.20
C ARG A 85 -23.35 23.41 -1.16
N LEU A 86 -22.21 22.98 -0.63
CA LEU A 86 -21.12 22.41 -1.42
C LEU A 86 -21.54 21.07 -2.04
N LEU A 87 -20.93 20.74 -3.19
CA LEU A 87 -21.14 19.47 -3.88
C LEU A 87 -20.78 18.27 -2.97
N ASP A 88 -19.79 18.43 -2.09
CA ASP A 88 -19.46 17.43 -1.06
C ASP A 88 -20.63 17.13 -0.13
N ALA A 89 -21.37 18.14 0.35
CA ALA A 89 -22.51 17.92 1.23
C ALA A 89 -23.61 17.09 0.54
N VAL A 90 -23.79 17.28 -0.78
CA VAL A 90 -24.70 16.47 -1.59
C VAL A 90 -24.19 15.04 -1.73
N ARG A 91 -22.88 14.86 -1.90
CA ARG A 91 -22.22 13.54 -1.92
C ARG A 91 -22.38 12.81 -0.59
N GLN A 92 -22.20 13.48 0.55
CA GLN A 92 -22.41 12.90 1.87
C GLN A 92 -23.86 12.43 2.06
N GLU A 93 -24.84 13.23 1.61
CA GLU A 93 -26.26 12.84 1.66
C GLU A 93 -26.54 11.58 0.83
N LEU A 94 -25.90 11.43 -0.34
CA LEU A 94 -26.03 10.21 -1.14
C LEU A 94 -25.52 8.98 -0.38
N LEU A 95 -24.36 9.10 0.27
CA LEU A 95 -23.76 8.00 1.04
C LEU A 95 -24.66 7.61 2.24
N ASP A 96 -25.21 8.58 2.96
CA ASP A 96 -26.16 8.34 4.05
C ASP A 96 -27.43 7.61 3.57
N ARG A 97 -27.96 8.01 2.40
CA ARG A 97 -29.11 7.35 1.78
C ARG A 97 -28.79 5.91 1.40
N ALA A 98 -27.63 5.67 0.80
CA ALA A 98 -27.18 4.32 0.41
C ALA A 98 -27.01 3.38 1.61
N ILE A 99 -26.53 3.89 2.75
CA ILE A 99 -26.45 3.14 4.01
C ILE A 99 -27.84 2.79 4.52
N SER A 100 -28.75 3.75 4.49
CA SER A 100 -30.12 3.59 5.00
C SER A 100 -30.93 2.59 4.18
N THR A 101 -30.78 2.61 2.84
CA THR A 101 -31.44 1.64 1.95
C THR A 101 -30.84 0.24 2.08
N ALA A 102 -29.52 0.11 2.25
CA ALA A 102 -28.88 -1.18 2.52
C ALA A 102 -29.41 -1.80 3.83
N ALA A 103 -29.49 -1.02 4.90
CA ALA A 103 -30.02 -1.46 6.19
C ALA A 103 -31.49 -1.89 6.13
N ALA A 104 -32.30 -1.31 5.24
CA ALA A 104 -33.70 -1.67 5.04
C ALA A 104 -33.90 -2.96 4.21
N ALA A 105 -32.90 -3.35 3.40
CA ALA A 105 -33.01 -4.42 2.40
C ALA A 105 -32.51 -5.80 2.87
N ALA A 106 -31.82 -5.93 4.02
CA ALA A 106 -31.09 -7.16 4.37
C ALA A 106 -31.50 -7.82 5.70
N TYR A 107 -31.73 -9.14 5.66
CA TYR A 107 -31.69 -10.07 6.80
C TYR A 107 -30.24 -10.30 7.33
N ARG A 108 -29.28 -9.38 7.12
CA ARG A 108 -27.87 -9.50 7.56
C ARG A 108 -27.42 -8.29 8.37
N GLN A 109 -27.75 -8.28 9.66
CA GLN A 109 -27.45 -7.17 10.58
C GLN A 109 -25.94 -6.89 10.77
N SER A 110 -25.04 -7.87 10.56
CA SER A 110 -23.62 -7.72 10.87
C SER A 110 -22.79 -6.96 9.82
N GLU A 111 -23.08 -7.14 8.52
CA GLU A 111 -22.34 -6.44 7.46
C GLU A 111 -22.73 -4.95 7.37
N ASP A 112 -24.01 -4.63 7.59
CA ASP A 112 -24.48 -3.25 7.53
C ASP A 112 -24.02 -2.42 8.72
N THR A 113 -23.91 -3.02 9.91
CA THR A 113 -23.35 -2.34 11.09
C THR A 113 -21.86 -2.05 10.94
N ALA A 114 -21.09 -2.92 10.28
CA ALA A 114 -19.69 -2.66 9.97
C ALA A 114 -19.54 -1.46 9.00
N ARG A 115 -20.34 -1.41 7.93
CA ARG A 115 -20.34 -0.31 6.96
C ARG A 115 -20.68 1.04 7.61
N GLN A 116 -21.71 1.06 8.46
CA GLN A 116 -22.10 2.26 9.21
C GLN A 116 -20.95 2.78 10.08
N ARG A 117 -20.23 1.89 10.77
CA ARG A 117 -19.08 2.26 11.60
C ARG A 117 -17.94 2.86 10.78
N ILE A 118 -17.62 2.27 9.62
CA ILE A 118 -16.57 2.77 8.72
C ILE A 118 -16.94 4.17 8.21
N HIS A 119 -18.16 4.33 7.68
CA HIS A 119 -18.64 5.61 7.17
C HIS A 119 -18.58 6.72 8.22
N GLU A 120 -19.07 6.44 9.43
CA GLU A 120 -19.04 7.40 10.53
C GLU A 120 -17.59 7.72 10.96
N ARG A 121 -16.71 6.71 11.00
CA ARG A 121 -15.29 6.93 11.30
C ARG A 121 -14.60 7.82 10.27
N LEU A 122 -14.85 7.60 8.97
CA LEU A 122 -14.27 8.41 7.90
C LEU A 122 -14.83 9.83 7.90
N ARG A 123 -16.13 10.02 8.17
CA ARG A 123 -16.73 11.34 8.36
C ARG A 123 -16.06 12.10 9.50
N GLN A 124 -15.81 11.46 10.64
CA GLN A 124 -15.09 12.06 11.77
C GLN A 124 -13.63 12.38 11.43
N ALA A 125 -12.93 11.48 10.73
CA ALA A 125 -11.57 11.73 10.27
C ALA A 125 -11.49 12.92 9.31
N ARG A 126 -12.49 13.08 8.42
CA ARG A 126 -12.59 14.25 7.53
C ARG A 126 -12.77 15.55 8.30
N ALA A 127 -13.69 15.59 9.27
CA ALA A 127 -13.90 16.78 10.09
C ALA A 127 -12.62 17.21 10.83
N ARG A 128 -11.85 16.25 11.36
CA ARG A 128 -10.55 16.51 11.99
C ARG A 128 -9.49 17.03 11.01
N ALA A 129 -9.49 16.53 9.77
CA ALA A 129 -8.59 16.99 8.73
C ALA A 129 -8.89 18.45 8.35
N ASP A 130 -10.17 18.83 8.22
CA ASP A 130 -10.59 20.21 7.96
C ASP A 130 -10.18 21.16 9.12
N GLU A 131 -10.16 20.67 10.36
CA GLU A 131 -9.65 21.37 11.55
C GLU A 131 -8.10 21.42 11.63
N HIS A 132 -7.38 21.01 10.59
CA HIS A 132 -5.91 20.94 10.53
C HIS A 132 -5.29 20.03 11.60
N ASN A 133 -6.05 19.05 12.09
CA ASN A 133 -5.60 18.05 13.06
C ASN A 133 -5.84 16.63 12.53
N PRO A 134 -5.18 16.24 11.43
CA PRO A 134 -5.45 14.99 10.75
C PRO A 134 -5.21 13.78 11.67
N GLU A 135 -6.10 12.79 11.58
CA GLU A 135 -5.97 11.57 12.34
C GLU A 135 -4.75 10.76 11.88
N ARG A 136 -3.94 10.28 12.82
CA ARG A 136 -2.77 9.43 12.57
C ARG A 136 -3.07 7.99 12.98
N ILE A 137 -2.83 7.06 12.06
CA ILE A 137 -3.16 5.63 12.22
C ILE A 137 -2.10 4.79 11.51
N SER A 138 -1.76 3.59 12.01
CA SER A 138 -0.89 2.70 11.24
C SER A 138 -1.63 2.11 10.03
N VAL A 139 -0.91 1.74 8.98
CA VAL A 139 -1.54 1.07 7.82
C VAL A 139 -2.29 -0.19 8.25
N ARG A 140 -1.74 -0.96 9.19
CA ARG A 140 -2.41 -2.13 9.78
C ARG A 140 -3.76 -1.78 10.41
N GLN A 141 -3.79 -0.77 11.27
CA GLN A 141 -5.01 -0.31 11.92
C GLN A 141 -6.01 0.28 10.91
N LEU A 142 -5.53 0.90 9.84
CA LEU A 142 -6.36 1.38 8.74
C LEU A 142 -7.07 0.20 8.04
N LEU A 143 -6.33 -0.84 7.66
CA LEU A 143 -6.88 -2.04 7.02
C LEU A 143 -7.90 -2.78 7.92
N GLU A 144 -7.63 -2.82 9.23
CA GLU A 144 -8.52 -3.43 10.22
C GLU A 144 -9.91 -2.80 10.26
N LEU A 145 -10.06 -1.51 9.88
CA LEU A 145 -11.37 -0.87 9.79
C LEU A 145 -12.29 -1.59 8.79
N TRP A 146 -11.72 -2.17 7.71
CA TRP A 146 -12.42 -2.99 6.72
C TRP A 146 -12.34 -4.50 7.02
N GLY A 147 -11.81 -4.89 8.17
CA GLY A 147 -11.59 -6.30 8.53
C GLY A 147 -10.49 -6.98 7.71
N ALA A 148 -9.62 -6.19 7.06
CA ALA A 148 -8.51 -6.70 6.26
C ALA A 148 -7.23 -6.80 7.11
N THR A 149 -6.43 -7.84 6.86
CA THR A 149 -5.12 -8.03 7.50
C THR A 149 -3.94 -7.59 6.64
N ASP A 150 -4.18 -7.39 5.35
CA ASP A 150 -3.19 -7.12 4.31
C ASP A 150 -3.82 -6.38 3.13
N ARG A 151 -2.93 -5.80 2.31
CA ARG A 151 -3.20 -5.15 1.04
C ARG A 151 -3.39 -6.21 -0.03
N GLY A 152 -4.62 -6.74 -0.09
CA GLY A 152 -5.11 -7.60 -1.15
C GLY A 152 -6.12 -6.87 -2.06
N ASP A 153 -7.14 -7.61 -2.52
CA ASP A 153 -8.17 -7.10 -3.43
C ASP A 153 -9.00 -5.92 -2.86
N GLN A 154 -8.91 -5.69 -1.55
CA GLN A 154 -9.66 -4.66 -0.83
C GLN A 154 -9.10 -3.25 -1.04
N VAL A 155 -7.86 -3.11 -1.54
CA VAL A 155 -7.17 -1.80 -1.63
C VAL A 155 -7.97 -0.77 -2.44
N SER A 156 -8.49 -1.17 -3.60
CA SER A 156 -9.32 -0.30 -4.45
C SER A 156 -10.59 0.16 -3.74
N GLN A 157 -11.17 -0.70 -2.91
CA GLN A 157 -12.34 -0.35 -2.11
C GLN A 157 -12.00 0.67 -1.02
N ILE A 158 -10.90 0.45 -0.29
CA ILE A 158 -10.45 1.36 0.78
C ILE A 158 -10.20 2.75 0.22
N GLU A 159 -9.53 2.84 -0.94
CA GLU A 159 -9.30 4.12 -1.60
C GLU A 159 -10.57 4.78 -2.12
N ALA A 160 -11.51 4.00 -2.65
CA ALA A 160 -12.80 4.54 -3.07
C ALA A 160 -13.57 5.10 -1.86
N ASP A 161 -13.58 4.37 -0.74
CA ASP A 161 -14.23 4.81 0.50
C ASP A 161 -13.55 6.07 1.07
N LEU A 162 -12.22 6.13 1.13
CA LEU A 162 -11.48 7.34 1.52
C LEU A 162 -11.81 8.52 0.59
N ALA A 163 -11.74 8.33 -0.73
CA ALA A 163 -12.00 9.38 -1.70
C ALA A 163 -13.46 9.89 -1.66
N ASN A 164 -14.42 9.00 -1.40
CA ASN A 164 -15.83 9.35 -1.21
C ASN A 164 -16.05 10.26 0.01
N HIS A 165 -15.13 10.21 0.98
CA HIS A 165 -15.08 11.10 2.14
C HIS A 165 -14.09 12.27 1.96
N GLY A 166 -13.50 12.44 0.76
CA GLY A 166 -12.52 13.48 0.48
C GLY A 166 -11.22 13.31 1.29
N LEU A 167 -10.89 12.08 1.66
CA LEU A 167 -9.69 11.74 2.40
C LEU A 167 -8.68 11.04 1.50
N MET A 168 -7.41 11.24 1.81
CA MET A 168 -6.29 10.44 1.33
C MET A 168 -5.34 10.14 2.49
N THR A 169 -4.41 9.21 2.29
CA THR A 169 -3.35 8.92 3.26
C THR A 169 -2.06 9.62 2.85
N SER A 170 -1.41 10.27 3.81
CA SER A 170 -0.07 10.85 3.68
C SER A 170 0.86 10.27 4.77
N PRO A 171 1.92 9.52 4.41
CA PRO A 171 2.23 9.01 3.08
C PRO A 171 1.16 8.05 2.54
N SER A 172 1.20 7.77 1.23
CA SER A 172 0.31 6.77 0.62
C SER A 172 0.46 5.41 1.30
N PHE A 173 -0.63 4.84 1.82
CA PHE A 173 -0.59 3.54 2.50
C PHE A 173 -0.20 2.38 1.57
N ARG A 174 -0.23 2.57 0.25
CA ARG A 174 0.29 1.61 -0.74
C ARG A 174 1.82 1.56 -0.76
N ALA A 175 2.47 2.69 -0.54
CA ALA A 175 3.90 2.88 -0.74
C ALA A 175 4.73 2.80 0.55
N VAL A 176 4.12 2.40 1.67
CA VAL A 176 4.82 2.25 2.97
C VAL A 176 4.65 0.86 3.59
N THR A 177 5.22 0.59 4.77
CA THR A 177 5.01 -0.72 5.44
C THR A 177 3.68 -0.75 6.20
N LEU A 178 3.23 -1.94 6.62
CA LEU A 178 2.01 -2.09 7.43
C LEU A 178 2.10 -1.36 8.79
N ASP A 179 3.31 -1.18 9.31
CA ASP A 179 3.53 -0.58 10.62
C ASP A 179 3.87 0.92 10.54
N THR A 180 4.03 1.47 9.32
CA THR A 180 4.16 2.92 9.11
C THR A 180 2.87 3.63 9.51
N VAL A 181 3.02 4.76 10.23
CA VAL A 181 1.92 5.64 10.61
C VAL A 181 1.63 6.59 9.45
N VAL A 182 0.39 6.55 8.95
CA VAL A 182 -0.14 7.47 7.93
C VAL A 182 -1.10 8.46 8.56
N SER A 183 -1.22 9.63 7.94
CA SER A 183 -2.17 10.67 8.31
C SER A 183 -3.33 10.68 7.34
N LEU A 184 -4.57 10.73 7.83
CA LEU A 184 -5.76 10.92 7.02
C LEU A 184 -5.95 12.41 6.75
N THR A 185 -5.51 12.85 5.58
CA THR A 185 -5.49 14.26 5.17
C THR A 185 -6.47 14.52 4.04
N THR A 186 -6.78 15.78 3.79
CA THR A 186 -7.43 16.22 2.55
C THR A 186 -6.41 16.27 1.42
N PRO A 187 -6.84 16.23 0.15
CA PRO A 187 -5.97 16.55 -0.97
C PRO A 187 -5.33 17.93 -0.74
N PRO A 188 -4.03 18.11 -1.07
CA PRO A 188 -3.42 19.42 -0.99
C PRO A 188 -4.16 20.39 -1.94
N ASP A 189 -4.61 21.51 -1.40
CA ASP A 189 -4.85 22.70 -2.21
C ASP A 189 -3.46 23.26 -2.54
N ASP A 190 -3.00 23.06 -3.78
CA ASP A 190 -1.77 23.71 -4.22
C ASP A 190 -2.02 25.23 -4.23
N GLU A 191 -1.60 25.92 -3.17
CA GLU A 191 -1.49 27.38 -3.19
C GLU A 191 -0.53 27.80 -4.31
N GLU A 192 -0.99 28.75 -5.12
CA GLU A 192 -0.32 29.41 -6.24
C GLU A 192 1.21 29.28 -6.29
N ALA A 193 1.72 28.51 -7.25
CA ALA A 193 3.07 28.75 -7.75
C ALA A 193 3.09 30.12 -8.46
N PRO A 194 4.10 30.98 -8.24
CA PRO A 194 4.29 32.18 -9.07
C PRO A 194 4.48 31.76 -10.54
N PRO A 195 4.18 32.65 -11.51
CA PRO A 195 4.21 32.30 -12.92
C PRO A 195 5.61 31.78 -13.27
N ALA A 196 5.69 30.48 -13.59
CA ALA A 196 6.93 29.88 -14.06
C ALA A 196 7.29 30.53 -15.40
N ALA A 197 8.49 31.11 -15.43
CA ALA A 197 9.11 31.55 -16.67
C ALA A 197 9.17 30.38 -17.65
N GLU A 198 8.91 30.71 -18.92
CA GLU A 198 8.89 29.83 -20.08
C GLU A 198 10.10 28.89 -20.11
N THR A 199 9.83 27.59 -19.94
CA THR A 199 10.58 26.54 -20.62
C THR A 199 9.58 25.67 -21.35
N SER A 200 9.34 26.07 -22.59
CA SER A 200 8.71 25.27 -23.64
C SER A 200 9.53 24.01 -23.87
N GLU A 201 8.94 22.86 -23.56
CA GLU A 201 9.17 21.56 -24.24
C GLU A 201 8.19 20.56 -23.61
N ILE A 202 6.90 20.69 -23.97
CA ILE A 202 5.94 19.59 -23.84
C ILE A 202 5.85 19.01 -25.24
N GLU A 203 6.57 17.91 -25.48
CA GLU A 203 6.30 17.03 -26.61
C GLU A 203 4.92 16.40 -26.42
N ASP A 204 4.12 16.50 -27.48
CA ASP A 204 2.80 15.92 -27.67
C ASP A 204 2.77 14.43 -27.30
N LEU A 205 2.15 14.11 -26.16
CA LEU A 205 1.49 12.83 -25.97
C LEU A 205 -0.02 13.05 -26.16
N PRO A 206 -0.69 12.28 -27.03
CA PRO A 206 -2.12 12.46 -27.25
C PRO A 206 -2.86 12.25 -25.94
N VAL A 207 -3.71 13.23 -25.60
CA VAL A 207 -4.66 13.20 -24.49
C VAL A 207 -5.64 12.05 -24.72
N GLY A 208 -5.23 10.86 -24.30
CA GLY A 208 -6.02 9.64 -24.33
C GLY A 208 -7.00 9.60 -23.17
N GLU A 209 -8.28 9.57 -23.54
CA GLU A 209 -9.45 9.02 -22.84
C GLU A 209 -9.50 9.03 -21.30
N ASP A 210 -10.57 9.63 -20.78
CA ASP A 210 -11.04 9.63 -19.39
C ASP A 210 -11.19 8.22 -18.76
N TYR A 211 -10.07 7.55 -18.43
CA TYR A 211 -10.02 6.30 -17.68
C TYR A 211 -9.76 6.56 -16.19
N GLU A 212 -10.81 6.89 -15.43
CA GLU A 212 -10.87 6.54 -13.99
C GLU A 212 -11.39 5.10 -13.83
N GLY A 213 -10.74 4.17 -14.53
CA GLY A 213 -11.19 2.79 -14.65
C GLY A 213 -10.08 1.84 -15.11
N GLY A 214 -8.84 2.08 -14.68
CA GLY A 214 -7.81 1.07 -14.70
C GLY A 214 -7.78 0.39 -13.34
N SER A 215 -8.10 -0.91 -13.27
CA SER A 215 -7.65 -1.73 -12.16
C SER A 215 -6.13 -1.74 -12.21
N ASP A 216 -5.49 -0.80 -11.50
CA ASP A 216 -4.05 -0.78 -11.34
C ASP A 216 -3.63 -2.13 -10.75
N LEU A 217 -3.14 -3.03 -11.61
CA LEU A 217 -2.25 -4.12 -11.23
C LEU A 217 -0.92 -3.50 -10.78
N ASN A 218 -0.96 -2.67 -9.74
CA ASN A 218 0.21 -2.06 -9.13
C ASN A 218 0.79 -3.04 -8.11
N VAL A 219 1.37 -4.13 -8.62
CA VAL A 219 2.33 -4.95 -7.87
C VAL A 219 3.70 -4.28 -7.96
N ARG A 220 3.78 -3.00 -7.58
CA ARG A 220 5.04 -2.23 -7.55
C ARG A 220 5.51 -2.10 -6.12
N LEU A 221 6.73 -2.56 -5.86
CA LEU A 221 7.39 -2.39 -4.57
C LEU A 221 8.15 -1.05 -4.61
N THR A 222 7.86 -0.16 -3.68
CA THR A 222 8.50 1.16 -3.56
C THR A 222 9.52 1.17 -2.42
N LEU A 223 10.37 2.20 -2.37
CA LEU A 223 11.36 2.34 -1.29
C LEU A 223 10.72 2.37 0.11
N GLY A 224 9.58 3.05 0.26
CA GLY A 224 8.87 3.11 1.54
C GLY A 224 8.29 1.76 1.97
N ASN A 225 8.14 0.79 1.07
CA ASN A 225 7.73 -0.56 1.45
C ASN A 225 8.88 -1.39 2.06
N LEU A 226 10.13 -0.90 2.03
CA LEU A 226 11.28 -1.66 2.55
C LEU A 226 11.55 -1.43 4.03
N SER A 227 11.22 -0.25 4.55
CA SER A 227 11.48 0.13 5.94
C SER A 227 10.38 1.06 6.43
N PRO A 228 10.03 1.07 7.73
CA PRO A 228 8.96 1.92 8.27
C PRO A 228 9.15 3.44 8.10
N LEU A 229 10.32 3.89 7.63
CA LEU A 229 10.69 5.31 7.50
C LEU A 229 10.54 6.07 8.82
N ALA A 230 11.01 5.46 9.92
CA ALA A 230 10.86 5.97 11.28
C ALA A 230 11.82 7.13 11.63
N GLY A 231 12.56 7.67 10.64
CA GLY A 231 13.62 8.65 10.82
C GLY A 231 14.98 8.13 10.40
N VAL A 232 15.97 9.03 10.38
CA VAL A 232 17.37 8.71 10.10
C VAL A 232 18.26 9.29 11.20
N GLU A 233 19.13 8.46 11.76
CA GLU A 233 20.12 8.93 12.73
C GLU A 233 21.11 9.87 12.03
N SER A 234 21.43 10.99 12.68
CA SER A 234 22.18 12.07 12.04
C SER A 234 23.13 12.82 12.96
N VAL A 235 24.08 13.49 12.33
CA VAL A 235 25.06 14.39 12.95
C VAL A 235 25.05 15.73 12.25
N SER A 236 25.46 16.77 12.97
CA SER A 236 25.64 18.11 12.39
C SER A 236 26.96 18.17 11.60
N PRO A 237 27.07 19.00 10.54
CA PRO A 237 28.36 19.28 9.89
C PRO A 237 29.45 19.81 10.82
N ASN A 238 29.06 20.29 12.02
CA ASN A 238 29.96 20.84 13.03
C ASN A 238 30.21 19.87 14.21
N SER A 239 29.67 18.65 14.17
CA SER A 239 29.93 17.60 15.17
C SER A 239 31.38 17.13 15.15
N THR A 240 31.81 16.43 16.19
CA THR A 240 33.14 15.80 16.20
C THR A 240 33.10 14.40 15.57
N LEU A 241 34.26 13.88 15.15
CA LEU A 241 34.36 12.49 14.68
C LEU A 241 33.99 11.50 15.80
N GLU A 242 34.36 11.79 17.05
CA GLU A 242 34.04 10.95 18.20
C GLU A 242 32.54 10.83 18.43
N GLU A 243 31.77 11.91 18.23
CA GLU A 243 30.30 11.86 18.31
C GLU A 243 29.73 10.91 17.26
N ALA A 244 30.17 11.05 15.99
CA ALA A 244 29.72 10.20 14.89
C ALA A 244 30.07 8.73 15.12
N ILE A 245 31.33 8.43 15.48
CA ILE A 245 31.81 7.09 15.82
C ILE A 245 30.99 6.49 16.97
N THR A 246 30.72 7.28 18.01
CA THR A 246 29.94 6.83 19.17
C THR A 246 28.51 6.49 18.77
N LYS A 247 27.84 7.35 17.99
CA LYS A 247 26.49 7.10 17.47
C LYS A 247 26.44 5.84 16.58
N MET A 248 27.46 5.63 15.75
CA MET A 248 27.56 4.43 14.92
C MET A 248 27.75 3.17 15.75
N LEU A 249 28.63 3.19 16.77
CA LEU A 249 28.86 2.04 17.64
C LEU A 249 27.66 1.68 18.53
N LEU A 250 27.01 2.69 19.12
CA LEU A 250 25.88 2.47 20.03
C LEU A 250 24.67 1.84 19.34
N ASN A 251 24.48 2.13 18.05
CA ASN A 251 23.32 1.69 17.28
C ASN A 251 23.66 0.66 16.20
N ASP A 252 24.91 0.19 16.14
CA ASP A 252 25.43 -0.75 15.14
C ASP A 252 25.20 -0.26 13.68
N TYR A 253 25.44 1.03 13.45
CA TYR A 253 25.30 1.65 12.13
C TYR A 253 26.63 1.72 11.39
N SER A 254 26.55 1.56 10.07
CA SER A 254 27.69 1.71 9.15
C SER A 254 27.77 3.09 8.49
N GLN A 255 26.71 3.89 8.65
CA GLN A 255 26.58 5.23 8.10
C GLN A 255 25.63 6.09 8.93
N LEU A 256 25.84 7.41 8.90
CA LEU A 256 24.96 8.42 9.47
C LEU A 256 24.65 9.50 8.43
N ALA A 257 23.44 10.07 8.49
CA ALA A 257 23.12 11.26 7.71
C ALA A 257 23.84 12.49 8.29
N VAL A 258 24.29 13.39 7.42
CA VAL A 258 24.78 14.71 7.85
C VAL A 258 23.73 15.74 7.53
N LEU A 259 23.07 16.25 8.57
CA LEU A 259 21.93 17.16 8.43
C LEU A 259 22.26 18.54 9.00
N ASN A 260 21.87 19.59 8.28
CA ASN A 260 21.86 20.97 8.77
C ASN A 260 20.40 21.44 8.98
N GLY A 261 19.70 20.76 9.88
CA GLY A 261 18.24 20.83 10.00
C GLY A 261 17.52 19.74 9.20
N PRO A 262 16.19 19.56 9.39
CA PRO A 262 15.44 18.38 8.91
C PRO A 262 15.31 18.28 7.38
N ARG A 263 15.47 19.40 6.65
CA ARG A 263 15.35 19.47 5.18
C ARG A 263 16.69 19.62 4.45
N THR A 264 17.79 19.77 5.17
CA THR A 264 19.08 20.12 4.54
C THR A 264 20.08 19.00 4.74
N LEU A 265 20.02 18.02 3.83
CA LEU A 265 21.01 16.95 3.73
C LEU A 265 22.30 17.47 3.10
N ARG A 266 23.41 17.33 3.82
CA ARG A 266 24.76 17.71 3.34
C ARG A 266 25.53 16.53 2.75
N GLY A 267 25.18 15.32 3.14
CA GLY A 267 25.90 14.11 2.77
C GLY A 267 25.69 13.00 3.78
N ALA A 268 26.62 12.05 3.77
CA ALA A 268 26.71 10.98 4.76
C ALA A 268 28.13 10.89 5.32
N VAL A 269 28.24 10.33 6.52
CA VAL A 269 29.51 9.88 7.08
C VAL A 269 29.43 8.36 7.22
N THR A 270 30.45 7.65 6.76
CA THR A 270 30.54 6.19 6.79
C THR A 270 31.84 5.77 7.47
N TRP A 271 31.95 4.52 7.91
CA TRP A 271 33.23 4.00 8.42
C TRP A 271 34.37 4.21 7.41
N ARG A 272 34.09 3.99 6.13
CA ARG A 272 35.04 4.19 5.04
C ARG A 272 35.50 5.65 4.94
N SER A 273 34.57 6.61 4.98
CA SER A 273 34.91 8.03 4.83
C SER A 273 35.65 8.58 6.06
N ILE A 274 35.30 8.13 7.27
CA ILE A 274 36.03 8.46 8.50
C ILE A 274 37.48 8.00 8.40
N VAL A 275 37.69 6.72 8.06
CA VAL A 275 39.05 6.15 7.97
C VAL A 275 39.86 6.84 6.87
N GLN A 276 39.26 7.15 5.72
CA GLN A 276 39.92 7.90 4.65
C GLN A 276 40.34 9.31 5.11
N ALA A 277 39.47 10.02 5.81
CA ALA A 277 39.77 11.35 6.35
C ALA A 277 40.92 11.30 7.37
N MET A 278 40.86 10.37 8.33
CA MET A 278 41.90 10.17 9.35
C MET A 278 43.24 9.75 8.75
N HIS A 279 43.23 9.01 7.64
CA HIS A 279 44.45 8.63 6.93
C HIS A 279 45.09 9.81 6.19
N GLN A 280 44.27 10.70 5.63
CA GLN A 280 44.75 11.88 4.90
C GLN A 280 45.19 13.01 5.83
N LYS A 281 44.54 13.16 7.00
CA LYS A 281 44.81 14.22 7.98
C LYS A 281 44.79 13.66 9.39
N SER A 282 45.85 13.92 10.16
CA SER A 282 45.96 13.44 11.55
C SER A 282 45.00 14.13 12.52
N ASP A 283 44.50 15.31 12.19
CA ASP A 283 43.52 16.12 12.92
C ASP A 283 42.19 16.27 12.16
N ALA A 284 41.83 15.24 11.37
CA ALA A 284 40.62 15.24 10.56
C ALA A 284 39.37 15.63 11.36
N SER A 285 38.55 16.50 10.77
CA SER A 285 37.24 16.88 11.29
C SER A 285 36.14 16.04 10.66
N ILE A 286 34.91 16.14 11.20
CA ILE A 286 33.76 15.49 10.55
C ILE A 286 33.56 16.01 9.13
N ALA A 287 33.82 17.31 8.88
CA ALA A 287 33.67 17.94 7.58
C ALA A 287 34.57 17.31 6.52
N ASP A 288 35.76 16.81 6.92
CA ASP A 288 36.68 16.09 6.04
C ASP A 288 36.18 14.66 5.70
N ALA A 289 35.31 14.10 6.53
CA ALA A 289 34.74 12.77 6.37
C ALA A 289 33.35 12.76 5.71
N ILE A 290 32.78 13.93 5.36
CA ILE A 290 31.48 14.01 4.67
C ILE A 290 31.63 13.55 3.23
N ASP A 291 30.94 12.48 2.87
CA ASP A 291 30.66 12.16 1.48
C ASP A 291 29.44 12.97 1.01
N SER A 292 29.67 13.96 0.15
CA SER A 292 28.61 14.79 -0.41
C SER A 292 27.85 14.14 -1.57
N HIS A 293 28.37 13.04 -2.14
CA HIS A 293 27.80 12.37 -3.30
C HIS A 293 26.84 11.26 -2.86
N VAL A 294 25.79 11.67 -2.13
CA VAL A 294 24.75 10.78 -1.64
C VAL A 294 23.52 10.82 -2.54
N GLU A 295 22.89 9.67 -2.70
CA GLU A 295 21.71 9.51 -3.51
C GLU A 295 20.45 9.67 -2.65
N VAL A 296 19.47 10.38 -3.21
CA VAL A 296 18.24 10.74 -2.53
C VAL A 296 17.06 10.38 -3.44
N ALA A 297 16.06 9.73 -2.89
CA ALA A 297 14.86 9.34 -3.62
C ALA A 297 13.61 9.58 -2.76
N LYS A 298 12.48 9.81 -3.42
CA LYS A 298 11.18 9.84 -2.73
C LYS A 298 10.76 8.43 -2.32
N TYR A 299 9.99 8.34 -1.24
CA TYR A 299 9.51 7.07 -0.71
C TYR A 299 8.68 6.25 -1.70
N ASP A 300 7.96 6.91 -2.60
CA ASP A 300 7.06 6.32 -3.60
C ASP A 300 7.77 5.89 -4.89
N ARG A 301 9.09 6.09 -4.98
CA ARG A 301 9.89 5.66 -6.14
C ARG A 301 9.94 4.13 -6.23
N ASP A 302 9.80 3.62 -7.45
CA ASP A 302 9.88 2.18 -7.75
C ASP A 302 11.25 1.64 -7.34
N LEU A 303 11.26 0.54 -6.58
CA LEU A 303 12.48 -0.10 -6.12
C LEU A 303 13.37 -0.51 -7.31
N PHE A 304 12.81 -1.06 -8.39
CA PHE A 304 13.60 -1.55 -9.52
C PHE A 304 14.44 -0.45 -10.19
N GLU A 305 13.93 0.78 -10.19
CA GLU A 305 14.67 1.93 -10.71
C GLU A 305 15.85 2.33 -9.81
N VAL A 306 15.76 2.01 -8.50
CA VAL A 306 16.73 2.41 -7.49
C VAL A 306 17.74 1.28 -7.19
N LEU A 307 17.43 0.03 -7.55
CA LEU A 307 18.31 -1.14 -7.33
C LEU A 307 19.74 -0.94 -7.88
N PRO A 308 19.96 -0.42 -9.11
CA PRO A 308 21.33 -0.20 -9.61
C PRO A 308 22.11 0.76 -8.71
N THR A 309 21.44 1.81 -8.23
CA THR A 309 22.02 2.81 -7.32
C THR A 309 22.34 2.18 -5.96
N LEU A 310 21.43 1.41 -5.38
CA LEU A 310 21.66 0.71 -4.11
C LEU A 310 22.80 -0.31 -4.21
N GLN A 311 22.94 -1.01 -5.34
CA GLN A 311 24.05 -1.94 -5.56
C GLN A 311 25.39 -1.21 -5.64
N GLN A 312 25.44 -0.01 -6.22
CA GLN A 312 26.67 0.76 -6.36
C GLN A 312 27.03 1.56 -5.10
N ARG A 313 26.03 2.10 -4.39
CA ARG A 313 26.20 3.07 -3.29
C ARG A 313 25.88 2.50 -1.92
N GLU A 314 25.39 1.28 -1.84
CA GLU A 314 25.02 0.53 -0.62
C GLU A 314 23.82 1.08 0.16
N PHE A 315 23.51 2.38 0.01
CA PHE A 315 22.34 3.02 0.60
C PHE A 315 21.83 4.21 -0.21
N VAL A 316 20.58 4.58 0.05
CA VAL A 316 19.87 5.76 -0.51
C VAL A 316 19.08 6.42 0.62
N PHE A 317 19.11 7.74 0.72
CA PHE A 317 18.24 8.48 1.64
C PHE A 317 16.84 8.64 1.06
N VAL A 318 15.83 8.53 1.92
CA VAL A 318 14.43 8.56 1.53
C VAL A 318 13.77 9.84 2.01
N LEU A 319 13.16 10.55 1.07
CA LEU A 319 12.34 11.74 1.33
C LEU A 319 10.87 11.37 1.50
N ASP A 320 10.20 12.09 2.41
CA ASP A 320 8.75 12.11 2.48
C ASP A 320 8.12 13.11 1.50
N GLU A 321 6.79 13.27 1.62
CA GLU A 321 6.01 14.20 0.80
C GLU A 321 6.38 15.68 1.01
N SER A 322 6.92 16.01 2.18
CA SER A 322 7.36 17.36 2.55
C SER A 322 8.83 17.64 2.19
N ASN A 323 9.46 16.74 1.43
CA ASN A 323 10.89 16.73 1.12
C ASN A 323 11.79 16.73 2.37
N GLU A 324 11.33 16.19 3.49
CA GLU A 324 12.17 15.92 4.66
C GLU A 324 12.83 14.55 4.54
N VAL A 325 14.08 14.42 5.01
CA VAL A 325 14.75 13.11 5.07
C VAL A 325 14.11 12.30 6.21
N LYS A 326 13.30 11.30 5.87
CA LYS A 326 12.58 10.46 6.84
C LYS A 326 13.10 9.04 6.92
N GLY A 327 14.09 8.68 6.12
CA GLY A 327 14.70 7.36 6.25
C GLY A 327 15.94 7.16 5.40
N ILE A 328 16.46 5.95 5.53
CA ILE A 328 17.54 5.39 4.73
C ILE A 328 17.10 3.99 4.31
N VAL A 329 17.40 3.63 3.08
CA VAL A 329 17.24 2.26 2.57
C VAL A 329 18.62 1.76 2.18
N THR A 330 18.95 0.56 2.65
CA THR A 330 20.23 -0.12 2.44
C THR A 330 20.04 -1.40 1.65
N THR A 331 21.14 -1.97 1.17
CA THR A 331 21.13 -3.32 0.57
C THR A 331 20.67 -4.41 1.55
N SER A 332 20.90 -4.22 2.86
CA SER A 332 20.39 -5.12 3.90
C SER A 332 18.87 -5.09 3.99
N ASP A 333 18.24 -3.91 3.87
CA ASP A 333 16.78 -3.80 3.85
C ASP A 333 16.18 -4.53 2.64
N VAL A 334 16.80 -4.36 1.46
CA VAL A 334 16.40 -5.09 0.24
C VAL A 334 16.53 -6.60 0.43
N ALA A 335 17.67 -7.06 0.96
CA ALA A 335 17.90 -8.48 1.21
C ALA A 335 16.91 -9.07 2.22
N GLN A 336 16.63 -8.35 3.30
CA GLN A 336 15.64 -8.75 4.29
C GLN A 336 14.25 -8.88 3.66
N ARG A 337 13.81 -7.86 2.92
CA ARG A 337 12.46 -7.83 2.32
C ARG A 337 12.28 -8.92 1.27
N TYR A 338 13.27 -9.16 0.40
CA TYR A 338 13.21 -10.30 -0.52
C TYR A 338 13.28 -11.65 0.21
N GLY A 339 14.05 -11.74 1.30
CA GLY A 339 14.09 -12.92 2.16
C GLY A 339 12.73 -13.25 2.76
N GLU A 340 12.04 -12.25 3.30
CA GLU A 340 10.67 -12.38 3.83
C GLU A 340 9.67 -12.81 2.75
N MET A 341 9.76 -12.24 1.54
CA MET A 341 8.88 -12.62 0.43
C MET A 341 9.16 -14.04 -0.09
N ALA A 342 10.43 -14.45 -0.15
CA ALA A 342 10.81 -15.74 -0.73
C ALA A 342 10.68 -16.93 0.25
N THR A 343 10.88 -16.70 1.55
CA THR A 343 10.82 -17.74 2.60
C THR A 343 9.57 -18.63 2.51
N PRO A 344 8.33 -18.11 2.44
CA PRO A 344 7.14 -18.95 2.34
C PRO A 344 7.15 -19.86 1.10
N PHE A 345 7.68 -19.41 -0.04
CA PHE A 345 7.80 -20.27 -1.24
C PHE A 345 8.76 -21.43 -1.01
N PHE A 346 9.92 -21.18 -0.41
CA PHE A 346 10.88 -22.24 -0.10
C PHE A 346 10.31 -23.25 0.90
N GLN A 347 9.67 -22.77 1.97
CA GLN A 347 9.05 -23.64 2.97
C GLN A 347 7.92 -24.50 2.38
N LEU A 348 7.07 -23.93 1.52
CA LEU A 348 6.01 -24.67 0.82
C LEU A 348 6.56 -25.67 -0.21
N GLY A 349 7.62 -25.29 -0.93
CA GLY A 349 8.28 -26.16 -1.90
C GLY A 349 8.95 -27.36 -1.24
N GLU A 350 9.64 -27.14 -0.13
CA GLU A 350 10.23 -28.19 0.70
C GLU A 350 9.16 -29.16 1.23
N LEU A 351 8.05 -28.63 1.73
CA LEU A 351 6.93 -29.41 2.22
C LEU A 351 6.35 -30.29 1.11
N ASP A 352 6.07 -29.71 -0.06
CA ASP A 352 5.55 -30.43 -1.22
C ASP A 352 6.47 -31.57 -1.64
N GLN A 353 7.77 -31.29 -1.81
CA GLN A 353 8.76 -32.29 -2.18
C GLN A 353 8.88 -33.41 -1.13
N THR A 354 8.88 -33.05 0.15
CA THR A 354 8.99 -34.02 1.25
C THR A 354 7.77 -34.92 1.30
N LEU A 355 6.56 -34.38 1.14
CA LEU A 355 5.33 -35.18 1.07
C LEU A 355 5.33 -36.15 -0.13
N ARG A 356 5.74 -35.69 -1.32
CA ARG A 356 5.86 -36.58 -2.49
C ARG A 356 6.80 -37.72 -2.21
N TRP A 357 7.98 -37.41 -1.65
CA TRP A 357 9.01 -38.40 -1.34
C TRP A 357 8.54 -39.43 -0.32
N ILE A 358 7.85 -39.00 0.76
CA ILE A 358 7.26 -39.91 1.76
C ILE A 358 6.27 -40.86 1.09
N LEU A 359 5.33 -40.30 0.32
CA LEU A 359 4.29 -41.09 -0.34
C LEU A 359 4.86 -42.06 -1.37
N SER A 360 5.88 -41.64 -2.15
CA SER A 360 6.51 -42.50 -3.16
C SER A 360 7.33 -43.64 -2.57
N ARG A 361 7.84 -43.49 -1.33
CA ARG A 361 8.55 -44.56 -0.64
C ARG A 361 7.63 -45.57 0.03
N ALA A 362 6.47 -45.12 0.51
CA ALA A 362 5.54 -45.97 1.26
C ALA A 362 4.46 -46.63 0.39
N LEU A 363 4.17 -46.09 -0.80
CA LEU A 363 3.01 -46.47 -1.62
C LEU A 363 3.38 -46.60 -3.10
N ASP A 364 2.55 -47.33 -3.84
CA ASP A 364 2.60 -47.48 -5.28
C ASP A 364 1.49 -46.66 -5.96
N VAL A 365 1.75 -46.24 -7.22
CA VAL A 365 0.84 -45.40 -8.01
C VAL A 365 -0.59 -45.99 -8.12
N PRO A 366 -0.78 -47.30 -8.38
CA PRO A 366 -2.11 -47.90 -8.45
C PRO A 366 -2.92 -47.80 -7.14
N THR A 367 -2.25 -47.74 -5.98
CA THR A 367 -2.92 -47.57 -4.68
C THR A 367 -3.43 -46.14 -4.47
N VAL A 368 -2.70 -45.13 -4.96
CA VAL A 368 -3.05 -43.71 -4.74
C VAL A 368 -3.94 -43.14 -5.84
N GLN A 369 -3.86 -43.67 -7.07
CA GLN A 369 -4.60 -43.17 -8.22
C GLN A 369 -6.14 -43.12 -8.00
N PRO A 370 -6.80 -44.12 -7.39
CA PRO A 370 -8.25 -44.05 -7.12
C PRO A 370 -8.65 -42.99 -6.09
N LEU A 371 -7.70 -42.54 -5.27
CA LEU A 371 -7.93 -41.49 -4.25
C LEU A 371 -7.72 -40.09 -4.84
N CYS A 372 -7.02 -40.01 -5.97
CA CYS A 372 -6.86 -38.78 -6.72
C CYS A 372 -8.10 -38.58 -7.60
N GLY A 373 -8.70 -37.39 -7.57
CA GLY A 373 -9.88 -37.08 -8.40
C GLY A 373 -9.58 -36.98 -9.91
N ARG A 374 -8.41 -37.43 -10.34
CA ARG A 374 -7.89 -37.38 -11.71
C ARG A 374 -6.85 -38.50 -11.91
N PRO A 375 -6.62 -38.97 -13.15
CA PRO A 375 -5.55 -39.92 -13.42
C PRO A 375 -4.19 -39.27 -13.15
N ILE A 376 -3.31 -40.03 -12.48
CA ILE A 376 -1.90 -39.67 -12.26
C ILE A 376 -1.01 -40.83 -12.70
N THR A 377 0.17 -40.50 -13.24
CA THR A 377 1.17 -41.49 -13.67
C THR A 377 2.44 -41.50 -12.81
N SER A 378 2.67 -40.43 -12.02
CA SER A 378 3.77 -40.30 -11.06
C SER A 378 3.34 -39.51 -9.83
N PHE A 379 4.04 -39.71 -8.70
CA PHE A 379 3.91 -38.89 -7.50
C PHE A 379 4.29 -37.41 -7.75
N ASP A 380 5.08 -37.11 -8.78
CA ASP A 380 5.43 -35.73 -9.19
C ASP A 380 4.24 -34.92 -9.71
N GLN A 381 3.14 -35.60 -10.04
CA GLN A 381 1.92 -34.93 -10.50
C GLN A 381 1.02 -34.53 -9.35
N LEU A 382 1.23 -35.03 -8.12
CA LEU A 382 0.35 -34.73 -6.98
C LEU A 382 0.24 -33.23 -6.70
N SER A 383 -0.91 -32.83 -6.19
CA SER A 383 -1.16 -31.47 -5.67
C SER A 383 -1.46 -31.52 -4.18
N PHE A 384 -1.48 -30.37 -3.51
CA PHE A 384 -1.89 -30.28 -2.10
C PHE A 384 -3.27 -30.90 -1.83
N GLY A 385 -4.22 -30.74 -2.76
CA GLY A 385 -5.53 -31.38 -2.65
C GLY A 385 -5.46 -32.91 -2.75
N ASP A 386 -4.49 -33.44 -3.50
CA ASP A 386 -4.28 -34.89 -3.61
C ASP A 386 -3.65 -35.45 -2.34
N TYR A 387 -2.67 -34.77 -1.73
CA TYR A 387 -2.10 -35.18 -0.44
C TYR A 387 -3.18 -35.32 0.63
N GLN A 388 -4.10 -34.36 0.71
CA GLN A 388 -5.21 -34.41 1.66
C GLN A 388 -6.07 -35.64 1.47
N ARG A 389 -6.54 -35.92 0.24
CA ARG A 389 -7.39 -37.08 -0.05
C ARG A 389 -6.67 -38.41 0.25
N ILE A 390 -5.39 -38.50 -0.10
CA ILE A 390 -4.57 -39.68 0.14
C ILE A 390 -4.39 -39.92 1.63
N LEU A 391 -3.96 -38.89 2.38
CA LEU A 391 -3.66 -39.00 3.81
C LEU A 391 -4.92 -39.08 4.69
N GLU A 392 -6.05 -38.59 4.19
CA GLU A 392 -7.34 -38.76 4.87
C GLU A 392 -7.80 -40.22 4.88
N ASN A 393 -7.37 -41.03 3.91
CA ASN A 393 -7.69 -42.45 3.86
C ASN A 393 -7.04 -43.23 5.02
N ARG A 394 -7.87 -43.80 5.90
CA ARG A 394 -7.42 -44.55 7.10
C ARG A 394 -6.55 -45.78 6.79
N LYS A 395 -6.68 -46.39 5.61
CA LYS A 395 -5.86 -47.54 5.21
C LYS A 395 -4.47 -47.07 4.80
N VAL A 396 -4.40 -45.98 4.03
CA VAL A 396 -3.13 -45.36 3.63
C VAL A 396 -2.38 -44.82 4.84
N TRP A 397 -3.06 -44.08 5.72
CA TRP A 397 -2.45 -43.54 6.94
C TRP A 397 -1.77 -44.63 7.80
N ARG A 398 -2.42 -45.79 7.94
CA ARG A 398 -1.85 -46.94 8.67
C ARG A 398 -0.61 -47.52 8.00
N LYS A 399 -0.53 -47.49 6.66
CA LYS A 399 0.65 -47.96 5.91
C LYS A 399 1.88 -47.07 6.12
N LEU A 400 1.69 -45.78 6.40
CA LEU A 400 2.79 -44.85 6.67
C LEU A 400 3.52 -45.15 8.00
N GLY A 401 2.89 -45.88 8.92
CA GLY A 401 3.50 -46.24 10.20
C GLY A 401 3.73 -45.07 11.15
N TRP A 402 3.18 -43.88 10.87
CA TRP A 402 3.39 -42.70 11.69
C TRP A 402 2.74 -42.82 13.07
N PRO A 403 3.46 -42.50 14.16
CA PRO A 403 2.90 -42.39 15.51
C PRO A 403 2.17 -41.05 15.71
N LEU A 404 1.49 -40.56 14.66
CA LEU A 404 0.81 -39.27 14.63
C LEU A 404 -0.70 -39.45 14.48
N ASP A 405 -1.47 -38.55 15.08
CA ASP A 405 -2.90 -38.52 14.86
C ASP A 405 -3.24 -37.90 13.50
N ARG A 406 -4.07 -38.61 12.73
CA ARG A 406 -4.46 -38.23 11.38
C ARG A 406 -5.26 -36.94 11.33
N GLN A 407 -6.18 -36.70 12.28
CA GLN A 407 -7.10 -35.56 12.19
C GLN A 407 -6.38 -34.22 12.34
N PRO A 408 -5.59 -33.96 13.42
CA PRO A 408 -4.80 -32.73 13.53
C PRO A 408 -3.84 -32.51 12.36
N PHE A 409 -3.24 -33.58 11.83
CA PHE A 409 -2.34 -33.50 10.68
C PHE A 409 -3.06 -33.00 9.43
N ILE A 410 -4.22 -33.56 9.09
CA ILE A 410 -5.01 -33.14 7.93
C ILE A 410 -5.55 -31.72 8.11
N THR A 411 -6.03 -31.38 9.31
CA THR A 411 -6.45 -30.00 9.62
C THR A 411 -5.31 -29.00 9.43
N ARG A 412 -4.08 -29.35 9.84
CA ARG A 412 -2.90 -28.52 9.60
C ARG A 412 -2.57 -28.41 8.12
N LEU A 413 -2.64 -29.50 7.37
CA LEU A 413 -2.40 -29.50 5.92
C LEU A 413 -3.41 -28.64 5.16
N GLU A 414 -4.67 -28.55 5.62
CA GLU A 414 -5.67 -27.63 5.07
C GLU A 414 -5.32 -26.16 5.32
N LYS A 415 -4.88 -25.80 6.53
CA LYS A 415 -4.38 -24.45 6.81
C LYS A 415 -3.21 -24.08 5.88
N ILE A 416 -2.28 -25.01 5.68
CA ILE A 416 -1.13 -24.82 4.78
C ILE A 416 -1.58 -24.64 3.32
N ARG A 417 -2.58 -25.39 2.85
CA ARG A 417 -3.15 -25.22 1.51
C ARG A 417 -3.70 -23.80 1.29
N LEU A 418 -4.37 -23.24 2.30
CA LEU A 418 -4.89 -21.87 2.26
C LEU A 418 -3.76 -20.83 2.22
N ILE A 419 -2.73 -21.00 3.05
CA ILE A 419 -1.51 -20.15 3.01
C ILE A 419 -0.86 -20.23 1.63
N ARG A 420 -0.68 -21.43 1.08
CA ARG A 420 -0.10 -21.65 -0.26
C ARG A 420 -0.88 -20.91 -1.32
N ASN A 421 -2.21 -20.99 -1.31
CA ASN A 421 -3.02 -20.25 -2.29
C ASN A 421 -2.78 -18.74 -2.18
N LYS A 422 -2.78 -18.19 -0.95
CA LYS A 422 -2.50 -16.77 -0.72
C LYS A 422 -1.11 -16.35 -1.20
N VAL A 423 -0.08 -17.16 -0.92
CA VAL A 423 1.30 -16.91 -1.38
C VAL A 423 1.39 -16.90 -2.91
N MET A 424 0.66 -17.79 -3.60
CA MET A 424 0.64 -17.84 -5.06
C MET A 424 -0.06 -16.64 -5.72
N HIS A 425 -0.80 -15.83 -4.95
CA HIS A 425 -1.46 -14.60 -5.43
C HIS A 425 -0.57 -13.34 -5.36
N PHE A 426 0.74 -13.48 -5.09
CA PHE A 426 1.75 -12.40 -5.11
C PHE A 426 1.28 -11.09 -4.44
N HIS A 427 0.86 -11.19 -3.17
CA HIS A 427 0.53 -10.02 -2.38
C HIS A 427 1.79 -9.20 -2.03
N PRO A 428 1.70 -7.85 -1.99
CA PRO A 428 2.82 -6.98 -1.61
C PRO A 428 3.19 -7.11 -0.13
N ASP A 429 2.27 -7.61 0.69
CA ASP A 429 2.48 -7.78 2.12
C ASP A 429 3.10 -9.14 2.48
N PRO A 430 4.02 -9.15 3.47
CA PRO A 430 4.65 -10.38 3.91
C PRO A 430 3.61 -11.31 4.54
N VAL A 431 3.84 -12.62 4.38
CA VAL A 431 3.07 -13.62 5.10
C VAL A 431 3.31 -13.45 6.59
N PRO A 432 2.27 -13.50 7.44
CA PRO A 432 2.42 -13.40 8.89
C PRO A 432 3.46 -14.39 9.46
N GLU A 433 4.22 -13.95 10.46
CA GLU A 433 5.33 -14.74 11.02
C GLU A 433 4.86 -16.06 11.66
N ASP A 434 3.69 -16.06 12.29
CA ASP A 434 3.05 -17.26 12.85
C ASP A 434 2.72 -18.31 11.77
N ALA A 435 2.37 -17.86 10.55
CA ALA A 435 2.16 -18.74 9.41
C ALA A 435 3.50 -19.31 8.90
N ILE A 436 4.58 -18.53 8.91
CA ILE A 436 5.93 -19.04 8.57
C ILE A 436 6.39 -20.08 9.59
N ASP A 437 6.23 -19.81 10.88
CA ASP A 437 6.57 -20.76 11.94
C ASP A 437 5.70 -22.02 11.87
N MET A 438 4.44 -21.88 11.48
CA MET A 438 3.57 -23.02 11.20
C MET A 438 4.14 -23.91 10.08
N LEU A 439 4.66 -23.32 9.00
CA LEU A 439 5.28 -24.07 7.89
C LEU A 439 6.58 -24.76 8.35
N ARG A 440 7.47 -24.02 9.03
CA ARG A 440 8.73 -24.55 9.58
C ARG A 440 8.48 -25.75 10.49
N ASN A 441 7.57 -25.59 11.46
CA ASN A 441 7.21 -26.66 12.40
C ASN A 441 6.66 -27.90 11.66
N PHE A 442 5.83 -27.71 10.63
CA PHE A 442 5.31 -28.83 9.85
C PHE A 442 6.41 -29.54 9.04
N ASN A 443 7.34 -28.79 8.43
CA ASN A 443 8.52 -29.35 7.79
C ASN A 443 9.39 -30.14 8.78
N SER A 444 9.59 -29.64 10.00
CA SER A 444 10.30 -30.38 11.05
C SER A 444 9.63 -31.71 11.39
N VAL A 445 8.29 -31.74 11.49
CA VAL A 445 7.53 -32.99 11.68
C VAL A 445 7.74 -33.92 10.48
N LEU A 446 7.61 -33.43 9.24
CA LEU A 446 7.84 -34.27 8.06
C LEU A 446 9.25 -34.86 8.07
N HIS A 447 10.29 -34.08 8.35
CA HIS A 447 11.67 -34.56 8.43
C HIS A 447 11.88 -35.60 9.52
N GLN A 448 11.25 -35.43 10.67
CA GLN A 448 11.37 -36.38 11.78
C GLN A 448 10.76 -37.74 11.44
N TYR A 449 9.71 -37.78 10.62
CA TYR A 449 8.96 -39.00 10.31
C TYR A 449 9.06 -39.44 8.84
N ARG A 450 10.00 -38.86 8.07
CA ARG A 450 10.18 -39.24 6.66
C ARG A 450 10.82 -40.62 6.52
N ASP A 451 11.76 -40.96 7.40
CA ASP A 451 12.39 -42.27 7.40
C ASP A 451 11.54 -43.25 8.21
N PRO A 452 11.11 -44.39 7.62
CA PRO A 452 10.41 -45.43 8.38
C PRO A 452 11.35 -46.01 9.44
N ALA A 453 10.81 -46.25 10.64
CA ALA A 453 11.52 -46.94 11.73
C ALA A 453 11.86 -48.39 11.37
#